data_AF-A0A9E0YAK8-F1
#
_entry.id   AF-A0A9E0YAK8-F1
#
_cell.length_a   1.000
_cell.length_b   1.000
_cell.length_c   1.000
_cell.angle_alpha   90.00
_cell.angle_beta   90.00
_cell.angle_gamma   90.00
#
_symmetry.space_group_name_H-M   'P 1'
#
loop_
_entity.id
_entity.type
_entity.pdbx_description
1 polymer ?
#
loop_
_entity_poly.entity_id
_entity_poly.type
_entity_poly.pdbx_seq_one_letter_code
_entity_poly.pdbx_strand_id
1 'polypeptide(L)'
;MSPKKTAISVALGAALMSASGCMTAYKNSIGANTLQVYNRVYVTDFNTAWQAVLDAMKSIRLDVTNREGGFLQSRWMDNTKEKNFADGDGSTAPYMRAQYRFKVTVAKGVYNRVKAVKITVQREQFVQRDALDDLHAMPSDSIEENTLLYRIGRIINVKTRLAKLEEYNTKLEIQKATAGSSAAPSTDVPAPPAEEGDLSAPEMPADSGASAAPPPPESDGGPAPTDPNDSNFIPEPPPGG
;
A
#
# COMPACT_ATOMS: atom_id res chain seq x y z
N MET A 1 -34.58 -16.38 65.25
CA MET A 1 -33.99 -17.46 64.42
C MET A 1 -34.53 -17.36 63.01
N SER A 2 -33.66 -17.07 62.03
CA SER A 2 -33.66 -17.56 60.64
C SER A 2 -32.87 -16.61 59.73
N PRO A 3 -31.73 -17.04 59.16
CA PRO A 3 -31.16 -16.43 57.98
C PRO A 3 -31.37 -17.33 56.76
N LYS A 4 -31.89 -16.77 55.68
CA LYS A 4 -31.74 -17.29 54.31
C LYS A 4 -31.58 -16.09 53.39
N LYS A 5 -30.48 -16.07 52.63
CA LYS A 5 -30.30 -15.48 51.28
C LYS A 5 -28.82 -15.12 51.09
N THR A 6 -28.10 -15.92 50.31
CA THR A 6 -26.97 -15.50 49.45
C THR A 6 -26.33 -16.75 48.85
N ALA A 7 -26.75 -17.19 47.66
CA ALA A 7 -26.00 -18.15 46.85
C ALA A 7 -26.51 -18.30 45.40
N ILE A 8 -26.88 -17.22 44.70
CA ILE A 8 -27.22 -17.32 43.25
C ILE A 8 -26.86 -16.01 42.53
N SER A 9 -25.58 -15.68 42.34
CA SER A 9 -25.16 -14.52 41.49
C SER A 9 -23.70 -14.59 41.02
N VAL A 10 -23.16 -15.75 40.64
CA VAL A 10 -21.78 -15.82 40.07
C VAL A 10 -21.70 -16.61 38.75
N ALA A 11 -22.67 -17.46 38.43
CA ALA A 11 -22.55 -18.38 37.28
C ALA A 11 -22.91 -17.78 35.90
N LEU A 12 -23.46 -16.56 35.81
CA LEU A 12 -23.95 -15.99 34.54
C LEU A 12 -22.99 -14.98 33.87
N GLY A 13 -21.87 -14.65 34.50
CA GLY A 13 -20.90 -13.66 33.97
C GLY A 13 -19.80 -14.25 33.08
N ALA A 14 -19.51 -15.54 33.21
CA ALA A 14 -18.34 -16.16 32.54
C ALA A 14 -18.63 -16.65 31.11
N ALA A 15 -19.90 -16.80 30.70
CA ALA A 15 -20.26 -17.35 29.39
C ALA A 15 -20.27 -16.30 28.25
N LEU A 16 -20.14 -15.00 28.56
CA LEU A 16 -20.15 -13.93 27.55
C LEU A 16 -18.74 -13.53 27.05
N MET A 17 -17.67 -14.08 27.62
CA MET A 17 -16.28 -13.76 27.24
C MET A 17 -15.66 -14.76 26.24
N SER A 18 -16.34 -15.87 25.92
CA SER A 18 -15.78 -16.94 25.07
C SER A 18 -16.23 -16.88 23.60
N ALA A 19 -17.14 -15.97 23.23
CA ALA A 19 -17.67 -15.88 21.86
C ALA A 19 -16.84 -15.00 20.90
N SER A 20 -15.81 -14.31 21.39
CA SER A 20 -15.00 -13.37 20.57
C SER A 20 -13.82 -14.02 19.84
N GLY A 21 -13.51 -15.30 20.11
CA GLY A 21 -12.29 -15.96 19.61
C GLY A 21 -12.37 -16.61 18.23
N CYS A 22 -13.57 -16.86 17.68
CA CYS A 22 -13.72 -17.70 16.47
C CYS A 22 -13.61 -16.96 15.13
N MET A 23 -13.55 -15.63 15.10
CA MET A 23 -13.45 -14.86 13.84
C MET A 23 -12.03 -14.79 13.26
N THR A 24 -10.99 -15.04 14.07
CA THR A 24 -9.59 -14.87 13.63
C THR A 24 -9.09 -16.04 12.79
N ALA A 25 -9.53 -17.28 13.07
CA ALA A 25 -9.06 -18.47 12.35
C ALA A 25 -9.64 -18.60 10.93
N TYR A 26 -10.88 -18.15 10.70
CA TYR A 26 -11.51 -18.21 9.38
C TYR A 26 -10.87 -17.26 8.36
N LYS A 27 -10.25 -16.17 8.84
CA LYS A 27 -9.53 -15.21 8.00
C LYS A 27 -8.26 -15.79 7.36
N ASN A 28 -7.70 -16.84 7.96
CA ASN A 28 -6.49 -17.52 7.46
C ASN A 28 -6.80 -18.77 6.62
N SER A 29 -8.01 -19.34 6.70
CA SER A 29 -8.35 -20.61 6.03
C SER A 29 -8.95 -20.46 4.63
N ILE A 30 -9.31 -19.24 4.19
CA ILE A 30 -9.76 -18.99 2.80
C ILE A 30 -8.65 -18.31 2.01
N GLY A 31 -7.56 -19.02 1.71
CA GLY A 31 -6.59 -18.63 0.65
C GLY A 31 -6.16 -17.16 0.64
N ALA A 32 -6.16 -16.50 1.81
CA ALA A 32 -6.05 -15.07 1.96
C ALA A 32 -4.57 -14.69 2.06
N ASN A 33 -3.80 -15.00 1.01
CA ASN A 33 -2.67 -14.16 0.68
C ASN A 33 -3.27 -12.82 0.26
N THR A 34 -3.55 -11.97 1.26
CA THR A 34 -4.27 -10.72 1.10
C THR A 34 -3.48 -9.84 0.14
N LEU A 35 -3.92 -9.77 -1.11
CA LEU A 35 -3.41 -8.79 -2.07
C LEU A 35 -3.54 -7.41 -1.44
N GLN A 36 -2.40 -6.84 -1.05
CA GLN A 36 -2.38 -5.54 -0.40
C GLN A 36 -2.83 -4.50 -1.41
N VAL A 37 -3.81 -3.68 -1.00
CA VAL A 37 -4.47 -2.73 -1.88
C VAL A 37 -4.04 -1.33 -1.51
N TYR A 38 -3.23 -0.72 -2.36
CA TYR A 38 -2.73 0.64 -2.16
C TYR A 38 -3.66 1.62 -2.85
N ASN A 39 -4.07 2.68 -2.17
CA ASN A 39 -4.94 3.68 -2.78
C ASN A 39 -4.64 5.11 -2.34
N ARG A 40 -4.90 6.06 -3.23
CA ARG A 40 -4.79 7.50 -2.97
C ARG A 40 -5.88 8.26 -3.71
N VAL A 41 -6.38 9.32 -3.08
CA VAL A 41 -7.40 10.21 -3.66
C VAL A 41 -6.73 11.45 -4.23
N TYR A 42 -7.08 11.81 -5.46
CA TYR A 42 -6.59 12.99 -6.15
C TYR A 42 -7.75 13.94 -6.46
N VAL A 43 -7.59 15.22 -6.15
CA VAL A 43 -8.58 16.27 -6.45
C VAL A 43 -8.41 16.73 -7.89
N THR A 44 -8.98 15.98 -8.82
CA THR A 44 -8.92 16.23 -10.27
C THR A 44 -10.10 15.58 -10.97
N ASP A 45 -10.28 15.84 -12.26
CA ASP A 45 -11.27 15.17 -13.09
C ASP A 45 -10.80 13.77 -13.53
N PHE A 46 -11.76 12.93 -13.90
CA PHE A 46 -11.49 11.56 -14.33
C PHE A 46 -10.63 11.46 -15.58
N ASN A 47 -10.79 12.38 -16.55
CA ASN A 47 -10.07 12.30 -17.81
C ASN A 47 -8.59 12.63 -17.60
N THR A 48 -8.29 13.66 -16.81
CA THR A 48 -6.92 14.02 -16.42
C THR A 48 -6.28 12.89 -15.63
N ALA A 49 -6.98 12.32 -14.64
CA ALA A 49 -6.50 11.18 -13.87
C ALA A 49 -6.23 9.95 -14.77
N TRP A 50 -7.16 9.60 -15.66
CA TRP A 50 -7.02 8.47 -16.58
C TRP A 50 -5.80 8.62 -17.51
N GLN A 51 -5.63 9.80 -18.10
CA GLN A 51 -4.47 10.09 -18.95
C GLN A 51 -3.16 10.06 -18.14
N ALA A 52 -3.17 10.57 -16.90
CA ALA A 52 -1.99 10.50 -16.04
C ALA A 52 -1.62 9.06 -15.67
N VAL A 53 -2.59 8.17 -15.47
CA VAL A 53 -2.36 6.73 -15.25
C VAL A 53 -1.75 6.08 -16.49
N LEU A 54 -2.31 6.35 -17.67
CA LEU A 54 -1.74 5.87 -18.93
C LEU A 54 -0.30 6.34 -19.10
N ASP A 55 -0.03 7.62 -18.88
CA ASP A 55 1.30 8.20 -18.97
C ASP A 55 2.29 7.57 -17.98
N ALA A 56 1.88 7.35 -16.73
CA ALA A 56 2.71 6.71 -15.71
C ALA A 56 3.05 5.26 -16.06
N MET A 57 2.11 4.56 -16.71
CA MET A 57 2.27 3.15 -17.11
C MET A 57 2.84 2.97 -18.52
N LYS A 58 3.22 4.03 -19.24
CA LYS A 58 3.76 3.93 -20.62
C LYS A 58 5.00 3.04 -20.74
N SER A 59 5.81 2.93 -19.67
CA SER A 59 6.98 2.05 -19.62
C SER A 59 6.61 0.57 -19.42
N ILE A 60 5.39 0.29 -18.97
CA ILE A 60 4.88 -1.04 -18.65
C ILE A 60 4.04 -1.54 -19.82
N ARG A 61 4.18 -2.82 -20.16
CA ARG A 61 3.36 -3.44 -21.20
C ARG A 61 1.93 -3.68 -20.69
N LEU A 62 0.98 -2.91 -21.21
CA LEU A 62 -0.44 -3.04 -20.89
C LEU A 62 -1.07 -4.24 -21.63
N ASP A 63 -1.98 -4.94 -20.95
CA ASP A 63 -2.74 -6.06 -21.51
C ASP A 63 -4.21 -5.66 -21.74
N VAL A 64 -4.83 -5.11 -20.70
CA VAL A 64 -6.23 -4.70 -20.71
C VAL A 64 -6.32 -3.24 -20.32
N THR A 65 -7.01 -2.46 -21.14
CA THR A 65 -7.32 -1.06 -20.86
C THR A 65 -8.81 -0.83 -21.05
N ASN A 66 -9.55 -0.65 -19.95
CA ASN A 66 -10.99 -0.38 -20.00
C ASN A 66 -11.29 0.96 -19.31
N ARG A 67 -11.49 1.99 -20.13
CA ARG A 67 -11.80 3.35 -19.64
C ARG A 67 -13.17 3.43 -18.96
N GLU A 68 -14.17 2.73 -19.48
CA GLU A 68 -15.54 2.76 -18.92
C GLU A 68 -15.60 2.02 -17.59
N GLY A 69 -14.92 0.88 -17.48
CA GLY A 69 -14.75 0.15 -16.23
C GLY A 69 -13.78 0.80 -15.24
N GLY A 70 -13.02 1.81 -15.69
CA GLY A 70 -12.04 2.49 -14.87
C GLY A 70 -10.93 1.56 -14.38
N PHE A 71 -10.44 0.62 -15.20
CA PHE A 71 -9.30 -0.22 -14.79
C PHE A 71 -8.33 -0.51 -15.93
N LEU A 72 -7.07 -0.70 -15.55
CA LEU A 72 -5.97 -1.09 -16.41
C LEU A 72 -5.26 -2.27 -15.78
N GLN A 73 -4.79 -3.19 -16.62
CA GLN A 73 -4.02 -4.34 -16.19
C GLN A 73 -2.79 -4.48 -17.07
N SER A 74 -1.63 -4.69 -16.45
CA SER A 74 -0.41 -5.03 -17.18
C SER A 74 -0.39 -6.51 -17.57
N ARG A 75 0.44 -6.85 -18.56
CA ARG A 75 0.81 -8.25 -18.79
C ARG A 75 1.63 -8.76 -17.61
N TRP A 76 1.70 -10.08 -17.48
CA TRP A 76 2.68 -10.73 -16.60
C TRP A 76 4.09 -10.39 -17.08
N MET A 77 4.91 -9.89 -16.16
CA MET A 77 6.30 -9.52 -16.40
C MET A 77 7.20 -10.40 -15.53
N ASP A 78 8.33 -10.83 -16.08
CA ASP A 78 9.34 -11.61 -15.36
C ASP A 78 10.20 -10.67 -14.51
N ASN A 79 10.30 -10.96 -13.21
CA ASN A 79 11.19 -10.28 -12.26
C ASN A 79 12.09 -11.25 -11.49
N THR A 80 12.34 -12.45 -12.04
CA THR A 80 13.13 -13.49 -11.37
C THR A 80 14.50 -12.96 -10.90
N LYS A 81 15.20 -12.21 -11.75
CA LYS A 81 16.52 -11.66 -11.43
C LYS A 81 16.47 -10.61 -10.31
N GLU A 82 15.51 -9.68 -10.39
CA GLU A 82 15.34 -8.62 -9.40
C GLU A 82 14.95 -9.20 -8.04
N LYS A 83 14.06 -10.18 -8.03
CA LYS A 83 13.62 -10.84 -6.78
C LYS A 83 14.75 -11.67 -6.16
N ASN A 84 15.50 -12.42 -6.96
CA ASN A 84 16.67 -13.15 -6.48
C ASN A 84 17.77 -12.20 -5.97
N PHE A 85 17.90 -11.01 -6.54
CA PHE A 85 18.84 -10.00 -6.06
C PHE A 85 18.39 -9.41 -4.72
N ALA A 86 17.10 -9.09 -4.57
CA ALA A 86 16.55 -8.52 -3.34
C ALA A 86 16.54 -9.52 -2.17
N ASP A 87 16.25 -10.80 -2.44
CA ASP A 87 16.17 -11.86 -1.42
C ASP A 87 17.49 -12.64 -1.27
N GLY A 88 18.51 -12.31 -2.06
CA GLY A 88 19.78 -13.04 -2.15
C GLY A 88 20.74 -12.73 -1.01
N ASP A 89 20.44 -13.20 0.20
CA ASP A 89 21.33 -13.14 1.37
C ASP A 89 22.35 -14.30 1.43
N GLY A 90 22.28 -15.23 0.46
CA GLY A 90 23.14 -16.42 0.38
C GLY A 90 22.65 -17.61 1.22
N SER A 91 21.59 -17.45 2.02
CA SER A 91 21.01 -18.52 2.85
C SER A 91 19.84 -19.24 2.17
N THR A 92 19.15 -18.55 1.26
CA THR A 92 17.93 -19.07 0.61
C THR A 92 18.21 -19.50 -0.83
N ALA A 93 17.64 -20.64 -1.25
CA ALA A 93 17.70 -21.09 -2.63
C ALA A 93 17.04 -20.06 -3.58
N PRO A 94 17.66 -19.77 -4.74
CA PRO A 94 17.12 -18.79 -5.68
C PRO A 94 15.80 -19.28 -6.28
N TYR A 95 14.89 -18.34 -6.58
CA TYR A 95 13.67 -18.61 -7.32
C TYR A 95 14.01 -18.97 -8.77
N MET A 96 13.42 -20.05 -9.29
CA MET A 96 13.47 -20.44 -10.70
C MET A 96 12.65 -19.49 -11.57
N ARG A 97 11.50 -19.04 -11.09
CA ARG A 97 10.63 -18.10 -11.80
C ARG A 97 9.89 -17.18 -10.85
N ALA A 98 9.95 -15.89 -11.10
CA ALA A 98 9.10 -14.90 -10.47
C ALA A 98 8.42 -14.04 -11.53
N GLN A 99 7.12 -13.84 -11.38
CA GLN A 99 6.35 -12.99 -12.28
C GLN A 99 5.44 -12.07 -11.49
N TYR A 100 5.18 -10.89 -12.02
CA TYR A 100 4.26 -9.95 -11.42
C TYR A 100 3.38 -9.26 -12.45
N ARG A 101 2.23 -8.75 -12.00
CA ARG A 101 1.35 -7.87 -12.77
C ARG A 101 0.79 -6.76 -11.90
N PHE A 102 0.56 -5.61 -12.51
CA PHE A 102 -0.17 -4.50 -11.90
C PHE A 102 -1.61 -4.48 -12.36
N LYS A 103 -2.51 -4.22 -11.41
CA LYS A 103 -3.91 -3.90 -11.64
C LYS A 103 -4.19 -2.53 -11.05
N VAL A 104 -4.55 -1.58 -11.89
CA VAL A 104 -4.85 -0.21 -11.50
C VAL A 104 -6.33 0.04 -11.71
N THR A 105 -7.01 0.56 -10.69
CA THR A 105 -8.43 0.92 -10.75
C THR A 105 -8.60 2.40 -10.43
N VAL A 106 -9.39 3.10 -11.24
CA VAL A 106 -9.63 4.53 -11.22
C VAL A 106 -11.14 4.72 -11.02
N ALA A 107 -11.53 5.13 -9.82
CA ALA A 107 -12.92 5.34 -9.46
C ALA A 107 -13.24 6.84 -9.37
N LYS A 108 -14.31 7.27 -10.06
CA LYS A 108 -14.85 8.63 -9.96
C LYS A 108 -15.50 8.81 -8.59
N GLY A 109 -15.27 9.97 -7.97
CA GLY A 109 -15.87 10.29 -6.68
C GLY A 109 -15.96 11.80 -6.44
N VAL A 110 -16.39 12.15 -5.22
CA VAL A 110 -16.43 13.52 -4.74
C VAL A 110 -15.81 13.53 -3.35
N TYR A 111 -14.85 14.43 -3.12
CA TYR A 111 -14.19 14.63 -1.84
C TYR A 111 -14.36 16.10 -1.44
N ASN A 112 -14.94 16.36 -0.27
CA ASN A 112 -15.19 17.72 0.23
C ASN A 112 -15.94 18.63 -0.78
N ARG A 113 -16.98 18.11 -1.44
CA ARG A 113 -17.75 18.78 -2.51
C ARG A 113 -16.98 19.10 -3.79
N VAL A 114 -15.71 18.71 -3.88
CA VAL A 114 -14.88 18.85 -5.08
C VAL A 114 -14.82 17.50 -5.81
N LYS A 115 -14.81 17.54 -7.15
CA LYS A 115 -14.62 16.34 -7.98
C LYS A 115 -13.26 15.73 -7.64
N ALA A 116 -13.26 14.44 -7.30
CA ALA A 116 -12.06 13.73 -6.92
C ALA A 116 -12.06 12.33 -7.53
N VAL A 117 -10.88 11.73 -7.62
CA VAL A 117 -10.69 10.41 -8.20
C VAL A 117 -9.89 9.57 -7.23
N LYS A 118 -10.42 8.41 -6.85
CA LYS A 118 -9.69 7.42 -6.06
C LYS A 118 -8.96 6.49 -7.01
N ILE A 119 -7.64 6.48 -6.92
CA ILE A 119 -6.79 5.56 -7.70
C ILE A 119 -6.31 4.48 -6.76
N THR A 120 -6.49 3.23 -7.17
CA THR A 120 -6.12 2.03 -6.44
C THR A 120 -5.13 1.25 -7.29
N VAL A 121 -4.02 0.84 -6.70
CA VAL A 121 -2.97 0.03 -7.32
C VAL A 121 -2.83 -1.26 -6.53
N GLN A 122 -2.84 -2.37 -7.24
CA GLN A 122 -2.63 -3.71 -6.70
C GLN A 122 -1.51 -4.36 -7.53
N ARG A 123 -0.54 -4.97 -6.85
CA ARG A 123 0.45 -5.84 -7.48
C ARG A 123 0.16 -7.28 -7.08
N GLU A 124 0.10 -8.14 -8.08
CA GLU A 124 0.04 -9.58 -7.86
C GLU A 124 1.40 -10.15 -8.25
N GLN A 125 2.00 -10.91 -7.34
CA GLN A 125 3.31 -11.53 -7.55
C GLN A 125 3.21 -13.02 -7.32
N PHE A 126 3.73 -13.80 -8.28
CA PHE A 126 3.88 -15.24 -8.19
C PHE A 126 5.36 -15.60 -8.18
N VAL A 127 5.72 -16.55 -7.34
CA VAL A 127 7.06 -17.12 -7.28
C VAL A 127 6.99 -18.64 -7.39
N GLN A 128 8.03 -19.21 -7.97
CA GLN A 128 8.24 -20.64 -8.12
C GLN A 128 9.71 -20.92 -7.80
N ARG A 129 9.95 -21.75 -6.78
CA ARG A 129 11.31 -22.08 -6.31
C ARG A 129 11.90 -23.25 -7.10
N ASP A 130 11.11 -24.29 -7.31
CA ASP A 130 11.50 -25.46 -8.10
C ASP A 130 10.56 -25.69 -9.30
N ALA A 131 11.00 -26.45 -10.30
CA ALA A 131 10.19 -26.83 -11.47
C ALA A 131 8.97 -27.69 -11.10
N LEU A 132 9.03 -28.40 -9.97
CA LEU A 132 7.93 -29.21 -9.43
C LEU A 132 7.03 -28.44 -8.46
N ASP A 133 7.44 -27.23 -8.04
CA ASP A 133 6.63 -26.38 -7.17
C ASP A 133 5.55 -25.64 -7.98
N ASP A 134 4.40 -25.44 -7.34
CA ASP A 134 3.34 -24.59 -7.88
C ASP A 134 3.69 -23.09 -7.76
N LEU A 135 2.98 -22.27 -8.53
CA LEU A 135 3.09 -20.80 -8.42
C LEU A 135 2.42 -20.32 -7.14
N HIS A 136 3.23 -19.90 -6.18
CA HIS A 136 2.73 -19.34 -4.93
C HIS A 136 2.61 -17.82 -5.03
N ALA A 137 1.44 -17.30 -4.64
CA ALA A 137 1.25 -15.86 -4.50
C ALA A 137 2.08 -15.34 -3.32
N MET A 138 2.88 -14.30 -3.55
CA MET A 138 3.64 -13.61 -2.52
C MET A 138 3.09 -12.21 -2.28
N PRO A 139 3.14 -11.71 -1.03
CA PRO A 139 2.84 -10.32 -0.74
C PRO A 139 3.87 -9.41 -1.40
N SER A 140 3.46 -8.18 -1.71
CA SER A 140 4.36 -7.16 -2.24
C SER A 140 4.90 -6.25 -1.13
N ASP A 141 6.11 -5.73 -1.34
CA ASP A 141 6.80 -4.84 -0.41
C ASP A 141 6.28 -3.38 -0.44
N SER A 142 5.19 -3.10 -1.18
CA SER A 142 4.53 -1.78 -1.32
C SER A 142 5.29 -0.70 -2.10
N ILE A 143 6.60 -0.86 -2.27
CA ILE A 143 7.48 0.21 -2.78
C ILE A 143 7.09 0.60 -4.20
N GLU A 144 6.83 -0.37 -5.07
CA GLU A 144 6.50 -0.11 -6.47
C GLU A 144 5.11 0.50 -6.64
N GLU A 145 4.12 0.05 -5.86
CA GLU A 145 2.75 0.58 -5.87
C GLU A 145 2.72 2.02 -5.38
N ASN A 146 3.42 2.31 -4.28
CA ASN A 146 3.56 3.67 -3.75
C ASN A 146 4.33 4.57 -4.73
N THR A 147 5.37 4.04 -5.39
CA THR A 147 6.11 4.77 -6.42
C THR A 147 5.22 5.08 -7.63
N LEU A 148 4.40 4.12 -8.07
CA LEU A 148 3.47 4.33 -9.17
C LEU A 148 2.42 5.37 -8.82
N LEU A 149 1.82 5.29 -7.62
CA LEU A 149 0.90 6.30 -7.11
C LEU A 149 1.57 7.69 -7.08
N TYR A 150 2.80 7.79 -6.56
CA TYR A 150 3.55 9.04 -6.55
C TYR A 150 3.74 9.62 -7.96
N ARG A 151 4.15 8.80 -8.94
CA ARG A 151 4.33 9.22 -10.34
C ARG A 151 3.02 9.74 -10.94
N ILE A 152 1.91 9.03 -10.73
CA ILE A 152 0.59 9.45 -11.20
C ILE A 152 0.22 10.80 -10.57
N GLY A 153 0.39 10.96 -9.26
CA GLY A 153 0.12 12.21 -8.56
C GLY A 153 0.95 13.38 -9.09
N ARG A 154 2.23 13.13 -9.41
CA ARG A 154 3.12 14.15 -9.99
C ARG A 154 2.66 14.59 -11.37
N ILE A 155 2.27 13.65 -12.24
CA ILE A 155 1.76 13.97 -13.59
C ILE A 155 0.45 14.76 -13.49
N ILE A 156 -0.46 14.38 -12.59
CA ILE A 156 -1.71 15.13 -12.35
C ILE A 156 -1.38 16.56 -11.92
N ASN A 157 -0.47 16.75 -10.96
CA ASN A 157 -0.10 18.07 -10.47
C ASN A 157 0.43 18.98 -11.60
N VAL A 158 1.31 18.45 -12.46
CA VAL A 158 1.84 19.18 -13.61
C VAL A 158 0.73 19.55 -14.60
N LYS A 159 -0.15 18.60 -14.96
CA LYS A 159 -1.26 18.86 -15.89
C LYS A 159 -2.25 19.89 -15.36
N THR A 160 -2.60 19.82 -14.07
CA THR A 160 -3.51 20.78 -13.44
C THR A 160 -2.88 22.18 -13.38
N ARG A 161 -1.57 22.29 -13.12
CA ARG A 161 -0.87 23.58 -13.16
C ARG A 161 -0.85 24.18 -14.57
N LEU A 162 -0.58 23.35 -15.59
CA LEU A 162 -0.58 23.79 -16.98
C LEU A 162 -1.95 24.30 -17.41
N ALA A 163 -3.03 23.56 -17.09
CA ALA A 163 -4.40 23.98 -17.39
C ALA A 163 -4.75 25.34 -16.75
N LYS A 164 -4.32 25.57 -15.50
CA LYS A 164 -4.52 26.87 -14.83
C LYS A 164 -3.80 28.02 -15.54
N LEU A 165 -2.59 27.79 -16.04
CA LEU A 165 -1.83 28.79 -16.79
C LEU A 165 -2.48 29.10 -18.13
N GLU A 166 -2.97 28.09 -18.85
CA GLU A 166 -3.70 28.26 -20.10
C GLU A 166 -4.98 29.07 -19.90
N GLU A 167 -5.77 28.76 -18.86
CA GLU A 167 -6.97 29.53 -18.51
C GLU A 167 -6.66 30.98 -18.13
N TYR A 168 -5.53 31.22 -17.47
CA TYR A 168 -5.08 32.56 -17.11
C TYR A 168 -4.70 33.37 -18.36
N ASN A 169 -3.90 32.79 -19.26
CA ASN A 169 -3.50 33.41 -20.53
C ASN A 169 -4.72 33.70 -21.42
N THR A 170 -5.55 32.67 -21.62
CA THR A 170 -7.02 32.70 -21.70
C THR A 170 -7.70 34.07 -21.50
N LYS A 171 -7.90 34.33 -20.21
CA LYS A 171 -8.63 35.49 -19.70
C LYS A 171 -7.91 36.80 -20.00
N LEU A 172 -6.58 36.83 -19.97
CA LEU A 172 -5.81 38.03 -20.31
C LEU A 172 -6.01 38.47 -21.76
N GLU A 173 -6.03 37.53 -22.70
CA GLU A 173 -6.26 37.83 -24.12
C GLU A 173 -7.68 38.37 -24.35
N ILE A 174 -8.69 37.75 -23.72
CA ILE A 174 -10.09 38.20 -23.80
C ILE A 174 -10.23 39.60 -23.20
N GLN A 175 -9.60 39.88 -22.05
CA GLN A 175 -9.63 41.20 -21.43
C GLN A 175 -8.94 42.26 -22.31
N LYS A 176 -7.77 41.95 -22.88
CA LYS A 176 -7.07 42.84 -23.81
C LYS A 176 -7.90 43.13 -25.07
N ALA A 177 -8.55 42.12 -25.64
CA ALA A 177 -9.43 42.30 -26.80
C ALA A 177 -10.66 43.17 -26.46
N THR A 178 -11.21 43.01 -25.25
CA THR A 178 -12.38 43.77 -24.78
C THR A 178 -12.02 45.22 -24.45
N ALA A 179 -10.86 45.45 -23.81
CA ALA A 179 -10.32 46.79 -23.52
C ALA A 179 -9.88 47.53 -24.81
N GLY A 180 -9.33 46.81 -25.78
CA GLY A 180 -9.00 47.38 -27.11
C GLY A 180 -10.24 47.79 -27.92
N SER A 181 -11.41 47.22 -27.61
CA SER A 181 -12.68 47.56 -28.26
C SER A 181 -13.50 48.63 -27.52
N SER A 182 -13.07 49.10 -26.34
CA SER A 182 -13.76 50.16 -25.59
C SER A 182 -12.75 51.17 -25.02
N ALA A 183 -12.66 52.32 -25.67
CA ALA A 183 -11.80 53.42 -25.26
C ALA A 183 -12.27 54.04 -23.92
N ALA A 184 -11.62 53.67 -22.81
CA ALA A 184 -11.27 54.56 -21.68
C ALA A 184 -10.34 53.80 -20.70
N PRO A 185 -9.15 54.33 -20.34
CA PRO A 185 -8.20 53.64 -19.49
C PRO A 185 -8.56 53.85 -18.01
N SER A 186 -9.16 52.86 -17.36
CA SER A 186 -9.11 52.75 -15.89
C SER A 186 -8.00 51.78 -15.49
N THR A 187 -7.03 52.32 -14.78
CA THR A 187 -5.78 51.69 -14.34
C THR A 187 -6.03 50.69 -13.21
N ASP A 188 -6.76 49.61 -13.46
CA ASP A 188 -6.90 48.49 -12.54
C ASP A 188 -6.35 47.24 -13.21
N VAL A 189 -5.02 47.10 -13.21
CA VAL A 189 -4.37 45.83 -13.55
C VAL A 189 -4.67 44.87 -12.39
N PRO A 190 -5.47 43.80 -12.59
CA PRO A 190 -5.64 42.81 -11.55
C PRO A 190 -4.26 42.20 -11.29
N ALA A 191 -3.80 42.35 -10.05
CA ALA A 191 -2.55 41.76 -9.60
C ALA A 191 -2.53 40.28 -10.00
N PRO A 192 -1.40 39.74 -10.48
CA PRO A 192 -1.28 38.31 -10.72
C PRO A 192 -1.77 37.59 -9.47
N PRO A 193 -2.55 36.50 -9.61
CA PRO A 193 -3.03 35.75 -8.45
C PRO A 193 -1.80 35.49 -7.60
N ALA A 194 -1.82 36.00 -6.37
CA ALA A 194 -0.73 35.83 -5.44
C ALA A 194 -0.33 34.36 -5.51
N GLU A 195 0.93 34.10 -5.84
CA GLU A 195 1.54 32.84 -5.49
C GLU A 195 1.43 32.78 -3.95
N GLU A 196 0.28 32.33 -3.46
CA GLU A 196 0.17 31.75 -2.14
C GLU A 196 1.09 30.55 -2.21
N GLY A 197 2.36 30.82 -1.92
CA GLY A 197 3.43 29.89 -1.73
C GLY A 197 3.12 29.07 -0.49
N ASP A 198 2.06 28.29 -0.56
CA ASP A 198 1.90 27.14 0.29
C ASP A 198 2.74 26.01 -0.34
N LEU A 199 4.05 26.23 -0.29
CA LEU A 199 5.10 25.20 -0.34
C LEU A 199 5.09 24.38 0.96
N SER A 200 3.92 24.22 1.61
CA SER A 200 3.67 23.02 2.37
C SER A 200 3.75 21.87 1.38
N ALA A 201 4.99 21.34 1.25
CA ALA A 201 5.19 19.94 0.97
C ALA A 201 4.09 19.19 1.73
N PRO A 202 3.40 18.22 1.11
CA PRO A 202 2.46 17.41 1.86
C PRO A 202 3.22 16.94 3.10
N GLU A 203 2.81 17.44 4.28
CA GLU A 203 3.30 16.95 5.54
C GLU A 203 3.08 15.46 5.43
N MET A 204 4.19 14.75 5.23
CA MET A 204 4.22 13.32 5.46
C MET A 204 3.67 13.22 6.87
N PRO A 205 2.52 12.56 7.10
CA PRO A 205 2.11 12.27 8.47
C PRO A 205 3.33 11.62 9.09
N ALA A 206 3.92 12.32 10.06
CA ALA A 206 4.95 11.74 10.89
C ALA A 206 4.32 10.46 11.40
N ASP A 207 4.83 9.34 10.91
CA ASP A 207 4.53 8.03 11.44
C ASP A 207 5.08 8.02 12.86
N SER A 208 4.29 8.59 13.78
CA SER A 208 4.49 8.50 15.22
C SER A 208 4.03 7.14 15.74
N GLY A 209 3.89 6.15 14.85
CA GLY A 209 4.11 4.75 15.18
C GLY A 209 5.58 4.53 15.46
N ALA A 210 6.09 5.14 16.54
CA ALA A 210 7.10 4.51 17.36
C ALA A 210 6.48 3.19 17.81
N SER A 211 6.62 2.18 16.94
CA SER A 211 6.61 0.79 17.31
C SER A 211 7.68 0.70 18.39
N ALA A 212 7.23 0.77 19.63
CA ALA A 212 8.00 0.30 20.76
C ALA A 212 8.49 -1.07 20.31
N ALA A 213 9.79 -1.15 20.01
CA ALA A 213 10.44 -2.43 19.80
C ALA A 213 9.97 -3.29 20.98
N PRO A 214 9.36 -4.46 20.73
CA PRO A 214 9.04 -5.35 21.82
C PRO A 214 10.32 -5.51 22.64
N PRO A 215 10.26 -5.45 23.98
CA PRO A 215 11.43 -5.72 24.79
C PRO A 215 12.05 -7.03 24.28
N PRO A 216 13.39 -7.10 24.18
CA PRO A 216 14.03 -8.35 23.82
C PRO A 216 13.43 -9.45 24.68
N PRO A 217 13.09 -10.63 24.12
CA PRO A 217 12.60 -11.73 24.93
C PRO A 217 13.59 -11.89 26.09
N GLU A 218 13.06 -11.81 27.33
CA GLU A 218 13.83 -12.19 28.50
C GLU A 218 14.47 -13.53 28.16
N SER A 219 15.80 -13.54 28.12
CA SER A 219 16.56 -14.76 27.93
C SER A 219 16.30 -15.59 29.17
N ASP A 220 15.24 -16.39 29.13
CA ASP A 220 15.08 -17.53 30.01
C ASP A 220 16.41 -18.27 29.90
N GLY A 221 17.15 -18.26 31.01
CA GLY A 221 18.43 -18.92 31.16
C GLY A 221 18.23 -20.40 30.95
N GLY A 222 18.24 -20.81 29.68
CA GLY A 222 18.37 -22.20 29.30
C GLY A 222 19.68 -22.72 29.88
N PRO A 223 19.70 -23.97 30.37
CA PRO A 223 20.91 -24.57 30.91
C PRO A 223 22.04 -24.42 29.90
N ALA A 224 23.20 -23.96 30.40
CA ALA A 224 24.40 -23.81 29.61
C ALA A 224 24.64 -25.07 28.75
N PRO A 225 25.08 -24.92 27.48
CA PRO A 225 25.46 -26.06 26.68
C PRO A 225 26.51 -26.86 27.45
N THR A 226 26.16 -28.09 27.80
CA THR A 226 27.08 -29.06 28.37
C THR A 226 28.22 -29.25 27.38
N ASP A 227 29.43 -28.95 27.84
CA ASP A 227 30.67 -29.09 27.10
C ASP A 227 30.76 -30.52 26.52
N PRO A 228 30.87 -30.72 25.20
CA PRO A 228 30.94 -32.05 24.59
C PRO A 228 32.25 -32.80 24.92
N ASN A 229 33.09 -32.25 25.81
CA ASN A 229 34.37 -32.80 26.20
C ASN A 229 34.42 -33.25 27.68
N ASP A 230 33.26 -33.34 28.34
CA ASP A 230 33.17 -33.88 29.70
C ASP A 230 33.39 -35.41 29.65
N SER A 231 34.63 -35.81 29.90
CA SER A 231 35.18 -37.15 29.66
C SER A 231 34.78 -38.18 30.74
N ASN A 232 33.66 -37.93 31.45
CA ASN A 232 33.17 -38.75 32.54
C ASN A 232 31.92 -39.57 32.17
N PHE A 233 31.84 -40.08 30.94
CA PHE A 233 30.85 -41.10 30.58
C PHE A 233 31.33 -42.48 31.04
N ILE A 234 30.87 -42.91 32.22
CA ILE A 234 31.00 -44.31 32.66
C ILE A 234 29.84 -45.09 32.01
N PRO A 235 30.10 -46.02 31.08
CA PRO A 235 29.03 -46.84 30.52
C PRO A 235 28.47 -47.80 31.58
N GLU A 236 27.16 -47.74 31.81
CA GLU A 236 26.48 -48.77 32.59
C GLU A 236 26.56 -50.14 31.88
N PRO A 237 26.79 -51.23 32.62
CA PRO A 237 26.80 -52.57 32.05
C PRO A 237 25.38 -52.96 31.59
N PRO A 238 25.26 -53.70 30.47
CA PRO A 238 23.97 -54.13 29.96
C PRO A 238 23.26 -55.07 30.96
N PRO A 239 21.92 -54.99 31.06
CA PRO A 239 21.16 -55.92 31.87
C PRO A 239 21.29 -57.33 31.29
N GLY A 240 21.79 -58.24 32.12
CA GLY A 240 21.94 -59.65 31.77
C GLY A 240 20.59 -60.31 31.50
N GLY A 241 20.50 -60.97 30.35
CA GLY A 241 19.47 -61.91 29.95
C GLY A 241 20.13 -63.01 29.12
#